data_AF-A0A645JH42-F1
#
_entry.id   AF-A0A645JH42-F1
#
_cell.length_a   1.000
_cell.length_b   1.000
_cell.length_c   1.000
_cell.angle_alpha   90.00
_cell.angle_beta   90.00
_cell.angle_gamma   90.00
#
_symmetry.space_group_name_H-M   'P 1'
#
loop_
_entity.id
_entity.type
_entity.pdbx_description
1 polymer ?
#
loop_
_entity_poly.entity_id
_entity_poly.type
_entity_poly.pdbx_seq_one_letter_code
_entity_poly.pdbx_strand_id
1 'polypeptide(L)'
;MGKKLPKQSFAIIPKIREIDHFLQTNPVWKNRLLESHPEYCFSLLNAGLPVLENKQTADGMTKRLAILSKYYFQSHELLGAFKAKYPALSSKTDDLLDALSLAIMGAIGLKNGFHSIPSIPSEDAKAIKMQIVGANL
;
A
#
# COMPACT_ATOMS: atom_id res chain seq x y z
N MET A 1 -29.15 -0.74 -13.66
CA MET A 1 -29.11 -1.01 -12.21
C MET A 1 -27.91 -0.27 -11.60
N GLY A 2 -28.17 0.84 -10.90
CA GLY A 2 -27.13 1.73 -10.38
C GLY A 2 -26.46 1.18 -9.12
N LYS A 3 -25.19 0.79 -9.23
CA LYS A 3 -24.37 0.46 -8.06
C LYS A 3 -24.07 1.77 -7.32
N LYS A 4 -24.62 1.93 -6.11
CA LYS A 4 -24.26 3.06 -5.24
C LYS A 4 -22.84 2.83 -4.73
N LEU A 5 -22.00 3.85 -4.83
CA LEU A 5 -20.67 3.83 -4.22
C LEU A 5 -20.81 3.60 -2.70
N PRO A 6 -20.02 2.68 -2.11
CA PRO A 6 -20.04 2.44 -0.67
C PRO A 6 -19.76 3.74 0.11
N LYS A 7 -20.37 3.91 1.29
CA LYS A 7 -20.17 5.10 2.16
C LYS A 7 -18.69 5.42 2.42
N GLN A 8 -17.85 4.40 2.52
CA GLN A 8 -16.40 4.53 2.71
C GLN A 8 -15.71 5.26 1.54
N SER A 9 -16.23 5.12 0.31
CA SER A 9 -15.70 5.82 -0.88
C SER A 9 -15.89 7.33 -0.78
N PHE A 10 -16.94 7.80 -0.10
CA PHE A 10 -17.15 9.23 0.11
C PHE A 10 -16.23 9.79 1.20
N ALA A 11 -15.86 8.99 2.20
CA ALA A 11 -15.03 9.41 3.32
C ALA A 11 -13.58 9.73 2.92
N ILE A 12 -13.07 9.13 1.84
CA ILE A 12 -11.69 9.37 1.35
C ILE A 12 -11.59 10.57 0.39
N ILE A 13 -12.70 11.05 -0.19
CA ILE A 13 -12.71 12.18 -1.13
C ILE A 13 -11.98 13.43 -0.58
N PRO A 14 -12.17 13.85 0.68
CA PRO A 14 -11.44 14.99 1.22
C PRO A 14 -9.92 14.81 1.17
N LYS A 15 -9.42 13.60 1.48
CA LYS A 15 -7.99 13.28 1.45
C LYS A 15 -7.44 13.19 0.03
N ILE A 16 -8.22 12.67 -0.92
CA ILE A 16 -7.84 12.70 -2.34
C ILE A 16 -7.70 14.15 -2.83
N ARG A 17 -8.63 15.04 -2.46
CA ARG A 17 -8.55 16.47 -2.81
C ARG A 17 -7.36 17.17 -2.18
N GLU A 18 -7.01 16.82 -0.94
CA GLU A 18 -5.83 17.36 -0.25
C GLU A 18 -4.54 17.01 -0.99
N ILE A 19 -4.37 15.75 -1.39
CA ILE A 19 -3.21 15.30 -2.17
C ILE A 19 -3.20 15.93 -3.57
N ASP A 20 -4.35 15.99 -4.25
CA ASP A 20 -4.46 16.63 -5.55
C ASP A 20 -4.04 18.11 -5.49
N HIS A 21 -4.53 18.85 -4.48
CA HIS A 21 -4.15 20.24 -4.26
C HIS A 21 -2.65 20.38 -3.97
N PHE A 22 -2.08 19.50 -3.13
CA PHE A 22 -0.65 19.48 -2.84
C PHE A 22 0.18 19.28 -4.11
N LEU A 23 -0.20 18.34 -4.98
CA LEU A 23 0.53 18.06 -6.23
C LEU A 23 0.41 19.19 -7.26
N GLN A 24 -0.70 19.93 -7.29
CA GLN A 24 -0.83 21.11 -8.15
C GLN A 24 -0.02 22.30 -7.63
N THR A 25 0.02 22.50 -6.31
CA THR A 25 0.78 23.60 -5.70
C THR A 25 2.28 23.31 -5.61
N ASN A 26 2.68 22.04 -5.72
CA ASN A 26 4.08 21.61 -5.68
C ASN A 26 4.41 20.69 -6.87
N PRO A 27 4.53 21.22 -8.10
CA PRO A 27 4.75 20.41 -9.31
C PRO A 27 5.98 19.51 -9.26
N VAL A 28 6.99 19.86 -8.46
CA VAL A 28 8.20 19.03 -8.25
C VAL A 28 7.88 17.64 -7.69
N TRP A 29 6.75 17.46 -7.01
CA TRP A 29 6.32 16.17 -6.47
C TRP A 29 5.47 15.35 -7.44
N LYS A 30 5.00 15.95 -8.55
CA LYS A 30 4.25 15.22 -9.57
C LYS A 30 5.10 14.05 -10.08
N ASN A 31 4.50 12.86 -10.12
CA ASN A 31 5.15 11.63 -10.56
C ASN A 31 6.42 11.24 -9.75
N ARG A 32 6.68 11.88 -8.59
CA ARG A 32 7.67 11.45 -7.58
C ARG A 32 7.02 10.85 -6.34
N LEU A 33 5.84 11.35 -5.98
CA LEU A 33 4.94 10.66 -5.06
C LEU A 33 4.23 9.56 -5.86
N LEU A 34 4.50 8.31 -5.52
CA LEU A 34 4.03 7.14 -6.26
C LEU A 34 2.93 6.43 -5.47
N GLU A 35 1.84 6.09 -6.15
CA GLU A 35 0.75 5.28 -5.59
C GLU A 35 1.07 3.78 -5.71
N SER A 36 0.78 3.02 -4.66
CA SER A 36 0.93 1.56 -4.64
C SER A 36 -0.24 0.92 -3.88
N HIS A 37 -0.38 -0.41 -3.97
CA HIS A 37 -1.52 -1.14 -3.44
C HIS A 37 -1.07 -2.34 -2.59
N PRO A 38 -1.48 -2.46 -1.31
CA PRO A 38 -0.99 -3.50 -0.41
C PRO A 38 -1.16 -4.93 -0.95
N GLU A 39 -2.33 -5.28 -1.49
CA GLU A 39 -2.58 -6.62 -2.02
C GLU A 39 -1.71 -6.94 -3.24
N TYR A 40 -1.31 -5.92 -4.00
CA TYR A 40 -0.34 -6.06 -5.08
C TYR A 40 1.08 -6.19 -4.54
N CYS A 41 1.44 -5.41 -3.51
CA CYS A 41 2.72 -5.57 -2.84
C CYS A 41 2.89 -6.98 -2.25
N PHE A 42 1.86 -7.48 -1.56
CA PHE A 42 1.87 -8.83 -1.02
C PHE A 42 1.99 -9.90 -2.10
N SER A 43 1.33 -9.74 -3.26
CA SER A 43 1.49 -10.72 -4.34
C SER A 43 2.91 -10.72 -4.89
N LEU A 44 3.53 -9.54 -5.10
CA LEU A 44 4.92 -9.44 -5.51
C LEU A 44 5.84 -10.13 -4.50
N LEU A 45 5.77 -9.74 -3.22
CA LEU A 45 6.60 -10.30 -2.14
C LEU A 45 6.35 -11.80 -1.92
N ASN A 46 5.25 -12.34 -2.44
CA ASN A 46 4.90 -13.75 -2.42
C ASN A 46 5.07 -14.42 -3.79
N ALA A 47 6.13 -14.07 -4.52
CA ALA A 47 6.51 -14.66 -5.80
C ALA A 47 5.40 -14.59 -6.88
N GLY A 48 4.66 -13.48 -6.91
CA GLY A 48 3.55 -13.25 -7.83
C GLY A 48 2.22 -13.90 -7.41
N LEU A 49 2.17 -14.63 -6.29
CA LEU A 49 0.95 -15.31 -5.83
C LEU A 49 0.16 -14.44 -4.84
N PRO A 50 -1.12 -14.17 -5.09
CA PRO A 50 -1.94 -13.40 -4.15
C PRO A 50 -2.17 -14.16 -2.84
N VAL A 51 -2.30 -13.43 -1.74
CA VAL A 51 -2.76 -13.99 -0.45
C VAL A 51 -4.29 -14.05 -0.48
N LEU A 52 -4.84 -15.27 -0.57
CA LEU A 52 -6.28 -15.50 -0.71
C LEU A 52 -7.03 -15.35 0.62
N GLU A 53 -6.32 -15.54 1.72
CA GLU A 53 -6.86 -15.44 3.06
C GLU A 53 -7.22 -13.99 3.38
N ASN A 54 -8.45 -13.81 3.87
CA ASN A 54 -8.96 -12.51 4.28
C ASN A 54 -8.02 -11.85 5.31
N LYS A 55 -7.63 -10.60 5.05
CA LYS A 55 -6.66 -9.86 5.87
C LYS A 55 -7.08 -9.62 7.32
N GLN A 56 -8.38 -9.74 7.62
CA GLN A 56 -8.94 -9.56 8.95
C GLN A 56 -8.99 -10.86 9.76
N THR A 57 -8.68 -12.02 9.16
CA THR A 57 -8.61 -13.29 9.89
C THR A 57 -7.21 -13.51 10.45
N ALA A 58 -7.12 -14.30 11.53
CA ALA A 58 -5.83 -14.66 12.13
C ALA A 58 -4.91 -15.36 11.12
N ASP A 59 -5.45 -16.22 10.26
CA ASP A 59 -4.69 -16.91 9.21
C ASP A 59 -4.16 -15.93 8.16
N GLY A 60 -5.00 -15.01 7.68
CA GLY A 60 -4.60 -13.98 6.72
C GLY A 60 -3.57 -13.00 7.26
N MET A 61 -3.64 -12.65 8.54
CA MET A 61 -2.62 -11.85 9.22
C MET A 61 -1.31 -12.64 9.38
N THR A 62 -1.38 -13.91 9.76
CA THR A 62 -0.21 -14.78 9.95
C THR A 62 0.56 -14.97 8.65
N LYS A 63 -0.14 -15.25 7.54
CA LYS A 63 0.48 -15.38 6.21
C LYS A 63 1.16 -14.10 5.76
N ARG A 64 0.49 -12.95 5.91
CA ARG A 64 1.07 -11.64 5.58
C ARG A 64 2.32 -11.35 6.40
N LEU A 65 2.27 -11.60 7.71
CA LEU A 65 3.43 -11.41 8.59
C LEU A 65 4.61 -12.32 8.21
N ALA A 66 4.33 -13.58 7.86
CA ALA A 66 5.34 -14.54 7.39
C ALA A 66 5.95 -14.17 6.03
N ILE A 67 5.20 -13.47 5.16
CA ILE A 67 5.75 -12.90 3.92
C ILE A 67 6.68 -11.73 4.27
N LEU A 68 6.22 -10.80 5.10
CA LEU A 68 6.98 -9.58 5.44
C LEU A 68 8.27 -9.90 6.22
N SER A 69 8.26 -10.93 7.07
CA SER A 69 9.45 -11.32 7.85
C SER A 69 10.64 -11.75 7.00
N LYS A 70 10.41 -12.20 5.76
CA LYS A 70 11.48 -12.53 4.79
C LYS A 70 12.25 -11.30 4.32
N TYR A 71 11.63 -10.13 4.35
CA TYR A 71 12.20 -8.87 3.87
C TYR A 71 12.53 -7.89 5.01
N TYR A 72 11.86 -8.03 6.15
CA TYR A 72 12.10 -7.26 7.36
C TYR A 72 11.98 -8.16 8.59
N PHE A 73 13.12 -8.65 9.08
CA PHE A 73 13.19 -9.65 10.14
C PHE A 73 12.55 -9.21 11.47
N GLN A 74 12.48 -7.90 11.72
CA GLN A 74 11.87 -7.34 12.94
C GLN A 74 10.35 -7.15 12.82
N SER A 75 9.70 -7.69 11.80
CA SER A 75 8.25 -7.52 11.59
C SER A 75 7.41 -8.03 12.77
N HIS A 76 7.82 -9.14 13.40
CA HIS A 76 7.16 -9.68 14.60
C HIS A 76 7.32 -8.75 15.81
N GLU A 77 8.53 -8.26 16.04
CA GLU A 77 8.83 -7.32 17.14
C GLU A 77 8.06 -6.01 16.96
N LEU A 78 8.01 -5.49 15.72
CA LEU A 78 7.26 -4.29 15.36
C LEU A 78 5.77 -4.47 15.66
N LEU A 79 5.18 -5.62 15.31
CA LEU A 79 3.77 -5.90 15.61
C LEU A 79 3.51 -5.94 17.12
N GLY A 80 4.39 -6.60 17.89
CA GLY A 80 4.30 -6.65 19.35
C GLY A 80 4.39 -5.26 19.97
N ALA A 81 5.39 -4.48 19.55
CA ALA A 81 5.60 -3.10 20.00
C ALA A 81 4.43 -2.18 19.63
N PHE A 82 3.87 -2.32 18.43
CA PHE A 82 2.69 -1.56 18.00
C PHE A 82 1.48 -1.85 18.90
N LYS A 83 1.20 -3.12 19.19
CA LYS A 83 0.08 -3.51 20.06
C LYS A 83 0.28 -3.05 21.50
N ALA A 84 1.51 -3.13 22.02
CA ALA A 84 1.83 -2.67 23.37
C ALA A 84 1.72 -1.14 23.49
N LYS A 85 2.21 -0.40 22.48
CA LYS A 85 2.21 1.07 22.46
C LYS A 85 0.84 1.66 22.15
N TYR A 86 0.05 0.98 21.32
CA TYR A 86 -1.28 1.44 20.89
C TYR A 86 -2.35 0.36 21.11
N PRO A 87 -2.69 0.00 22.36
CA PRO A 87 -3.65 -1.08 22.64
C PRO A 87 -5.02 -0.87 22.00
N ALA A 88 -5.50 0.39 21.96
CA ALA A 88 -6.75 0.78 21.33
C ALA A 88 -6.79 0.55 19.81
N LEU A 89 -5.62 0.43 19.16
CA LEU A 89 -5.47 0.16 17.74
C LEU A 89 -5.15 -1.31 17.46
N SER A 90 -5.27 -2.22 18.43
CA SER A 90 -4.96 -3.64 18.22
C SER A 90 -5.78 -4.27 17.08
N SER A 91 -7.01 -3.79 16.86
CA SER A 91 -7.87 -4.21 15.74
C SER A 91 -7.38 -3.72 14.36
N LYS A 92 -6.41 -2.80 14.33
CA LYS A 92 -5.80 -2.20 13.14
C LYS A 92 -4.52 -2.91 12.72
N THR A 93 -4.43 -4.21 13.04
CA THR A 93 -3.27 -5.02 12.68
C THR A 93 -3.15 -5.16 11.15
N ASP A 94 -4.27 -5.30 10.44
CA ASP A 94 -4.28 -5.35 8.98
C ASP A 94 -3.75 -4.04 8.36
N ASP A 95 -4.21 -2.88 8.86
CA ASP A 95 -3.73 -1.57 8.43
C ASP A 95 -2.21 -1.40 8.68
N LEU A 96 -1.67 -1.93 9.80
CA LEU A 96 -0.23 -1.94 10.08
C LEU A 96 0.55 -2.80 9.06
N LEU A 97 0.07 -4.02 8.77
CA LEU A 97 0.72 -4.92 7.83
C LEU A 97 0.67 -4.37 6.40
N ASP A 98 -0.43 -3.73 6.02
CA ASP A 98 -0.57 -3.02 4.74
C ASP A 98 0.46 -1.89 4.65
N ALA A 99 0.60 -1.05 5.68
CA ALA A 99 1.61 0.00 5.73
C ALA A 99 3.04 -0.54 5.67
N LEU A 100 3.34 -1.63 6.37
CA LEU A 100 4.65 -2.27 6.34
C LEU A 100 4.99 -2.83 4.95
N SER A 101 4.00 -3.43 4.27
CA SER A 101 4.18 -3.93 2.90
C SER A 101 4.53 -2.80 1.92
N LEU A 102 3.86 -1.65 2.03
CA LEU A 102 4.14 -0.46 1.23
C LEU A 102 5.54 0.09 1.53
N ALA A 103 5.94 0.12 2.80
CA ALA A 103 7.27 0.59 3.21
C ALA A 103 8.39 -0.31 2.67
N ILE A 104 8.24 -1.63 2.76
CA ILE A 104 9.18 -2.61 2.19
C ILE A 104 9.24 -2.46 0.67
N MET A 105 8.09 -2.33 0.01
CA MET A 105 8.02 -2.12 -1.44
C MET A 105 8.77 -0.84 -1.86
N GLY A 106 8.54 0.26 -1.15
CA GLY A 106 9.26 1.51 -1.37
C GLY A 106 10.77 1.37 -1.19
N ALA A 107 11.20 0.71 -0.11
CA ALA A 107 12.62 0.49 0.18
C ALA A 107 13.32 -0.35 -0.90
N ILE A 108 12.68 -1.43 -1.36
CA ILE A 108 13.20 -2.26 -2.45
C ILE A 108 13.26 -1.46 -3.75
N GLY A 109 12.20 -0.72 -4.08
CA GLY A 109 12.15 0.03 -5.34
C GLY A 109 13.13 1.20 -5.40
N LEU A 110 13.45 1.83 -4.26
CA LEU A 110 14.53 2.82 -4.20
C LEU A 110 15.90 2.23 -4.55
N LYS A 111 16.11 0.93 -4.29
CA LYS A 111 17.37 0.23 -4.57
C LYS A 111 17.40 -0.38 -5.97
N ASN A 112 16.30 -1.00 -6.38
CA ASN A 112 16.23 -1.87 -7.56
C ASN A 112 15.42 -1.27 -8.73
N GLY A 113 14.80 -0.11 -8.51
CA GLY A 113 13.87 0.51 -9.44
C GLY A 113 12.43 0.04 -9.24
N PHE A 114 11.53 0.80 -9.87
CA PHE A 114 10.08 0.60 -9.81
C PHE A 114 9.53 0.19 -11.18
N HIS A 115 8.39 -0.49 -11.17
CA HIS A 115 7.58 -0.77 -12.35
C HIS A 115 6.11 -0.38 -12.09
N SER A 116 5.34 -0.17 -13.15
CA SER A 116 3.95 0.28 -13.07
C SER A 116 2.99 -0.69 -13.71
N ILE A 117 1.75 -0.69 -13.21
CA ILE A 117 0.57 -1.24 -13.89
C ILE A 117 -0.36 -0.07 -14.23
N PRO A 118 -0.71 0.14 -15.51
CA PRO A 118 -0.14 -0.52 -16.69
C PRO A 118 1.33 -0.13 -16.92
N SER A 119 2.06 -0.91 -17.72
CA SER A 119 3.49 -0.67 -18.01
C SER A 119 3.75 0.65 -18.75
N ILE A 120 2.75 1.15 -19.47
CA ILE A 120 2.73 2.47 -20.10
C ILE A 120 1.53 3.22 -19.51
N PRO A 121 1.72 4.00 -18.42
CA PRO A 121 0.63 4.72 -17.80
C PRO A 121 0.21 5.91 -18.65
N SER A 122 -1.11 6.10 -18.78
CA SER A 122 -1.66 7.34 -19.32
C SER A 122 -1.53 8.46 -18.29
N GLU A 123 -1.61 9.70 -18.76
CA GLU A 123 -1.67 10.88 -17.91
C GLU A 123 -3.12 11.36 -17.76
N ASP A 124 -3.46 11.89 -16.59
CA ASP A 124 -4.71 12.61 -16.38
C ASP A 124 -4.65 14.04 -16.93
N ALA A 125 -5.75 14.79 -16.80
CA ALA A 125 -5.85 16.18 -17.23
C ALA A 125 -4.87 17.14 -16.51
N LYS A 126 -4.17 16.68 -15.46
CA LYS A 126 -3.22 17.43 -14.65
C LYS A 126 -1.78 16.92 -14.80
N ALA A 127 -1.52 16.07 -15.79
CA ALA A 127 -0.25 15.42 -16.09
C ALA A 127 0.27 14.49 -14.97
N ILE A 128 -0.65 13.91 -14.19
CA ILE A 128 -0.33 12.86 -13.21
C ILE A 128 -0.48 11.51 -13.92
N LYS A 129 0.55 10.66 -13.81
CA LYS A 129 0.51 9.30 -14.34
C LYS A 129 -0.49 8.45 -13.57
N MET A 130 -1.42 7.84 -14.28
CA MET A 130 -2.41 6.92 -13.76
C MET A 130 -1.79 5.52 -13.66
N GLN A 131 -1.24 5.19 -12.49
CA GLN A 131 -0.46 3.97 -12.28
C GLN A 131 -0.55 3.45 -10.84
N ILE A 132 -0.46 2.13 -10.70
CA ILE A 132 -0.10 1.47 -9.44
C ILE A 132 1.35 0.97 -9.58
N VAL A 133 2.20 1.34 -8.62
CA VAL A 133 3.63 1.06 -8.67
C VAL A 133 3.98 -0.15 -7.80
N GLY A 134 4.82 -1.03 -8.33
CA GLY A 134 5.54 -2.10 -7.64
C GLY A 134 7.06 -1.91 -7.76
N ALA A 135 7.83 -2.72 -7.05
CA ALA A 135 9.29 -2.71 -7.08
C ALA A 135 9.86 -3.95 -7.77
N ASN A 136 11.03 -3.80 -8.36
CA ASN A 136 11.77 -4.92 -8.91
C ASN A 136 12.42 -5.70 -7.76
N LEU A 137 11.93 -6.92 -7.49
CA LEU A 137 12.39 -7.77 -6.38
C LEU A 137 13.78 -8.38 -6.64
#